data_AF-A0A6B3IA66-F1
#
_entry.id   AF-A0A6B3IA66-F1
#
_cell.length_a   1.000
_cell.length_b   1.000
_cell.length_c   1.000
_cell.angle_alpha   90.00
_cell.angle_beta   90.00
_cell.angle_gamma   90.00
#
_symmetry.space_group_name_H-M   'P 1'
#
loop_
_entity.id
_entity.type
_entity.pdbx_description
1 polymer ?
#
loop_
_entity_poly.entity_id
_entity_poly.type
_entity_poly.pdbx_seq_one_letter_code
_entity_poly.pdbx_strand_id
1 'polypeptide(L)' 'TYDLEHYRDTVRGFCLDFETRAPGPLLVTTDEVAQALRSIGALAARHADAYESFRRDYCDLDDGRAAARVADRLLADAP' A
#
# COMPACT_ATOMS: atom_id res chain seq x y z
N THR A 1 -13.37 1.59 1.17
CA THR A 1 -13.38 2.94 1.78
C THR A 1 -14.77 3.51 1.57
N TYR A 2 -15.20 4.43 2.43
CA TYR A 2 -16.56 5.01 2.40
C TYR A 2 -16.97 5.62 1.04
N ASP A 3 -16.02 6.05 0.22
CA ASP A 3 -16.22 6.76 -1.04
C ASP A 3 -15.51 6.11 -2.25
N LEU A 4 -15.07 4.85 -2.13
CA LEU A 4 -14.16 4.22 -3.10
C LEU A 4 -14.72 4.20 -4.53
N GLU A 5 -15.99 3.87 -4.67
CA GLU A 5 -16.69 3.83 -5.96
C GLU A 5 -16.73 5.22 -6.61
N HIS A 6 -17.13 6.23 -5.84
CA HIS A 6 -17.21 7.61 -6.32
C HIS A 6 -15.84 8.16 -6.74
N TYR A 7 -14.80 7.86 -5.96
CA TYR A 7 -13.44 8.31 -6.22
C TYR A 7 -12.85 7.68 -7.51
N ARG A 8 -13.06 6.36 -7.69
CA ARG A 8 -12.56 5.63 -8.87
C ARG A 8 -13.22 6.13 -10.15
N ASP A 9 -14.54 6.16 -10.17
CA ASP A 9 -15.30 6.24 -11.42
C ASP A 9 -15.49 7.67 -11.90
N THR A 10 -15.34 8.67 -11.02
CA THR A 10 -15.77 10.05 -11.30
C THR A 10 -14.64 11.08 -11.26
N VAL A 11 -13.54 10.84 -10.54
CA VAL A 11 -12.57 11.92 -10.24
C VAL A 11 -11.26 11.79 -11.01
N ARG A 12 -10.54 10.66 -10.88
CA ARG A 12 -9.19 10.52 -11.47
C ARG A 12 -8.87 9.14 -12.07
N GLY A 13 -9.70 8.13 -11.82
CA GLY A 13 -9.32 6.73 -12.06
C GLY A 13 -8.12 6.32 -11.19
N PHE A 14 -7.82 5.02 -11.14
CA PHE A 14 -6.60 4.53 -10.50
C PHE A 14 -5.64 3.97 -11.54
N CYS A 15 -4.35 4.20 -11.35
CA CYS A 15 -3.28 3.53 -12.12
C CYS A 15 -3.16 2.04 -11.77
N LEU A 16 -3.82 1.60 -10.69
CA LEU A 16 -3.87 0.22 -10.23
C LEU A 16 -5.31 -0.18 -9.92
N ASP A 17 -5.65 -1.43 -10.20
CA ASP A 17 -6.91 -1.99 -9.74
C ASP A 17 -6.82 -2.26 -8.23
N PHE A 18 -7.18 -1.26 -7.44
CA PHE A 18 -7.01 -1.27 -6.00
C PHE A 18 -7.88 -2.33 -5.30
N GLU A 19 -9.05 -2.67 -5.85
CA GLU A 19 -9.92 -3.69 -5.27
C GLU A 19 -9.30 -5.07 -5.32
N THR A 20 -8.64 -5.39 -6.42
CA THR A 20 -8.00 -6.71 -6.60
C THR A 20 -6.59 -6.76 -6.03
N ARG A 21 -5.94 -5.61 -5.82
CA ARG A 21 -4.54 -5.52 -5.38
C ARG A 21 -4.34 -5.07 -3.93
N ALA A 22 -5.38 -4.67 -3.20
CA ALA A 22 -5.23 -4.19 -1.83
C ALA A 22 -4.51 -5.23 -0.92
N PRO A 23 -3.57 -4.79 -0.07
CA PRO A 23 -2.81 -5.67 0.83
C PRO A 23 -3.64 -6.18 2.03
N GLY A 24 -4.95 -5.96 2.03
CA GLY A 24 -5.85 -6.21 3.15
C GLY A 24 -7.30 -5.91 2.78
N PRO A 25 -8.23 -6.05 3.74
CA PRO A 25 -9.65 -5.89 3.47
C PRO A 25 -10.01 -4.43 3.18
N LEU A 26 -10.93 -4.23 2.26
CA LEU A 26 -11.56 -2.93 2.04
C LEU A 26 -12.71 -2.75 3.01
N LEU A 27 -12.49 -1.94 4.05
CA LEU A 27 -13.52 -1.59 5.01
C LEU A 27 -14.19 -0.29 4.56
N VAL A 28 -15.51 -0.22 4.71
CA VAL A 28 -16.36 0.87 4.23
C VAL A 28 -16.83 1.71 5.41
N THR A 29 -17.13 1.09 6.54
CA THR A 29 -17.70 1.76 7.71
C THR A 29 -16.75 1.84 8.89
N THR A 30 -16.97 2.80 9.78
CA THR A 30 -16.21 2.93 11.03
C THR A 30 -16.37 1.70 11.93
N ASP A 31 -17.54 1.09 11.96
CA ASP A 31 -17.80 -0.11 12.77
C ASP A 31 -17.00 -1.31 12.28
N GLU A 32 -16.90 -1.50 10.95
CA GLU A 32 -16.04 -2.53 10.35
C GLU A 32 -14.57 -2.32 10.74
N VAL A 33 -14.09 -1.06 10.72
CA VAL A 33 -12.74 -0.72 11.18
C VAL A 33 -12.57 -1.04 12.66
N ALA A 34 -13.49 -0.60 13.51
CA ALA A 34 -13.44 -0.85 14.95
C ALA A 34 -13.41 -2.36 15.26
N GLN A 35 -14.18 -3.16 14.52
CA GLN A 35 -14.21 -4.61 14.67
C GLN A 35 -12.91 -5.26 14.17
N ALA A 36 -12.38 -4.80 13.04
CA ALA A 36 -11.10 -5.27 12.48
C ALA A 36 -9.94 -5.05 13.46
N LEU A 37 -9.88 -3.87 14.09
CA LEU A 37 -8.83 -3.52 15.05
C LEU A 37 -8.84 -4.42 16.30
N ARG A 38 -10.02 -4.86 16.77
CA ARG A 38 -10.13 -5.75 17.93
C ARG A 38 -9.49 -7.12 17.71
N SER A 39 -9.31 -7.55 16.46
CA SER A 39 -8.74 -8.85 16.08
C SER A 39 -7.63 -8.72 15.04
N ILE A 40 -6.80 -7.67 15.18
CA ILE A 40 -5.83 -7.30 14.14
C ILE A 40 -4.82 -8.39 13.79
N GLY A 41 -4.41 -9.22 14.76
CA GLY A 41 -3.49 -10.33 14.53
C GLY A 41 -4.10 -11.42 13.63
N ALA A 42 -5.36 -11.79 13.88
CA ALA A 42 -6.06 -12.76 13.05
C ALA A 42 -6.34 -12.19 11.65
N LEU A 43 -6.63 -10.89 11.56
CA LEU A 43 -6.81 -10.22 10.28
C LEU A 43 -5.51 -10.17 9.47
N ALA A 44 -4.39 -9.81 10.10
CA ALA A 44 -3.08 -9.81 9.47
C ALA A 44 -2.72 -11.21 8.95
N ALA A 45 -2.94 -12.25 9.76
CA ALA A 45 -2.70 -13.63 9.34
C ALA A 45 -3.59 -14.03 8.14
N ARG A 46 -4.87 -13.65 8.14
CA ARG A 46 -5.80 -13.94 7.04
C ARG A 46 -5.40 -13.27 5.71
N HIS A 47 -4.74 -12.12 5.78
CA HIS A 47 -4.36 -11.33 4.61
C HIS A 47 -2.85 -11.33 4.33
N ALA A 48 -2.08 -12.24 4.94
CA ALA A 48 -0.63 -12.29 4.83
C ALA A 48 -0.15 -12.44 3.36
N ASP A 49 -0.78 -13.32 2.58
CA ASP A 49 -0.41 -13.54 1.18
C ASP A 49 -0.68 -12.31 0.30
N ALA A 50 -1.82 -11.64 0.52
CA ALA A 50 -2.16 -10.41 -0.19
C ALA A 50 -1.15 -9.29 0.15
N TYR A 51 -0.79 -9.17 1.43
CA TYR A 51 0.22 -8.25 1.89
C TYR A 51 1.59 -8.54 1.27
N GLU A 52 2.03 -9.80 1.27
CA GLU A 52 3.31 -10.20 0.67
C GLU A 52 3.33 -9.93 -0.84
N SER A 53 2.24 -10.26 -1.55
CA SER A 53 2.11 -9.99 -2.98
C SER A 53 2.21 -8.50 -3.29
N PHE A 54 1.50 -7.66 -2.53
CA PHE A 54 1.58 -6.22 -2.70
C PHE A 54 3.02 -5.71 -2.45
N ARG A 55 3.67 -6.17 -1.38
CA ARG A 55 5.02 -5.76 -1.02
C ARG A 55 6.04 -6.15 -2.09
N ARG A 56 5.89 -7.34 -2.69
CA ARG A 56 6.75 -7.81 -3.78
C ARG A 56 6.54 -6.99 -5.06
N ASP A 57 5.29 -6.68 -5.38
CA ASP A 57 4.95 -6.04 -6.66
C ASP A 57 5.19 -4.51 -6.65
N TYR A 58 5.16 -3.87 -5.47
CA TYR A 58 5.21 -2.40 -5.36
C TYR A 58 6.27 -1.84 -4.40
N CYS A 59 6.91 -2.66 -3.57
CA CYS A 59 7.92 -2.22 -2.58
C CYS A 59 9.26 -2.95 -2.78
N ASP A 60 9.56 -3.40 -3.99
CA ASP A 60 10.79 -4.13 -4.33
C ASP A 60 12.06 -3.25 -4.25
N LEU A 61 11.92 -1.94 -4.46
CA LEU A 61 13.01 -0.97 -4.40
C LEU A 61 13.26 -0.36 -3.00
N ASP A 62 12.42 -0.69 -2.02
CA ASP A 62 12.51 -0.15 -0.64
C ASP A 62 13.59 -0.86 0.18
N ASP A 63 14.85 -0.58 -0.16
CA ASP A 63 16.03 -1.11 0.53
C ASP A 63 16.61 -0.15 1.59
N GLY A 64 15.95 0.99 1.82
CA GLY A 64 16.38 2.02 2.77
C GLY A 64 17.62 2.82 2.35
N ARG A 65 18.09 2.69 1.11
CA ARG A 65 19.34 3.32 0.62
C ARG A 65 19.14 4.37 -0.47
N ALA A 66 17.89 4.76 -0.75
CA ALA A 66 17.59 5.75 -1.78
C ALA A 66 18.35 7.07 -1.60
N ALA A 67 18.33 7.64 -0.38
CA ALA A 67 19.03 8.89 -0.10
C ALA A 67 20.55 8.78 -0.26
N ALA A 68 21.15 7.66 0.19
CA ALA A 68 22.58 7.41 0.02
C ALA A 68 22.98 7.35 -1.46
N ARG A 69 22.23 6.60 -2.30
CA ARG A 69 22.46 6.54 -3.75
C ARG A 69 22.44 7.91 -4.42
N VAL A 70 21.52 8.78 -4.00
CA VAL A 70 21.42 10.15 -4.54
C VAL A 70 22.62 11.00 -4.10
N ALA A 71 22.99 10.96 -2.81
CA ALA A 71 24.14 11.69 -2.29
C ALA A 71 25.43 11.25 -2.99
N ASP A 72 25.66 9.95 -3.12
CA ASP A 72 26.81 9.38 -3.82
C ASP A 72 26.86 9.84 -5.27
N ARG A 73 25.73 9.84 -5.98
CA ARG A 73 25.64 10.30 -7.38
C ARG A 73 25.98 11.78 -7.53
N LEU A 74 25.47 12.63 -6.64
CA LEU A 74 25.71 14.08 -6.66
C LEU A 74 27.17 14.42 -6.36
N LEU A 75 27.78 13.72 -5.41
CA LEU A 75 29.16 13.95 -5.00
C LEU A 75 30.17 13.34 -5.96
N ALA A 76 29.83 12.25 -6.66
CA ALA A 76 30.66 11.66 -7.70
C ALA A 76 30.74 12.50 -8.99
N ASP A 77 29.73 13.36 -9.24
CA ASP A 77 29.71 14.33 -10.35
C ASP A 77 30.22 15.73 -9.95
N ALA A 78 30.61 15.92 -8.68
CA ALA A 78 31.26 17.14 -8.28
C ALA A 78 32.70 17.18 -8.84
N PRO A 79 33.13 18.29 -9.47
CA PRO A 79 34.45 18.39 -10.11
C PRO A 79 35.61 18.26 -9.12
#